data_AF-A0A4Q6AE63-F1
#
_entry.id   AF-A0A4Q6AE63-F1
#
_cell.length_a   1.000
_cell.length_b   1.000
_cell.length_c   1.000
_cell.angle_alpha   90.00
_cell.angle_beta   90.00
_cell.angle_gamma   90.00
#
_symmetry.space_group_name_H-M   'P 1'
#
loop_
_entity.id
_entity.type
_entity.pdbx_description
1 polymer ?
#
loop_
_entity_poly.entity_id
_entity_poly.type
_entity_poly.pdbx_seq_one_letter_code
_entity_poly.pdbx_strand_id
1 'polypeptide(L)'
;MIDLANIRQYTISHPEGWTAFGNKENFEALPPTHQAQIFFLDETARAYLFSFTGPSANLITGGSWDPFARGNFKTVEECEALAGTEESNAALKKWLYGRGLSFSTSVFVLSEDHHEPLLTTWKMVVKYAPLLFFGFFGGDTMVFDSTQNWCLFYFHENRLFFGRDSQYNPAETDAEMEALNERKKKYPQFRHPYLDGG
;
A
#
# COMPACT_ATOMS: atom_id res chain seq x y z
N MET A 1 -7.60 -17.59 -11.66
CA MET A 1 -7.14 -17.31 -10.29
C MET A 1 -6.39 -16.00 -10.36
N ILE A 2 -6.73 -15.02 -9.53
CA ILE A 2 -6.10 -13.70 -9.56
C ILE A 2 -4.73 -13.74 -8.87
N ASP A 3 -3.74 -13.06 -9.45
CA ASP A 3 -2.41 -12.86 -8.90
C ASP A 3 -1.79 -11.53 -9.40
N LEU A 4 -0.64 -11.12 -8.85
CA LEU A 4 0.03 -9.88 -9.26
C LEU A 4 0.48 -9.87 -10.74
N ALA A 5 0.69 -11.03 -11.37
CA ALA A 5 1.11 -11.11 -12.76
C ALA A 5 -0.07 -10.89 -13.73
N ASN A 6 -1.28 -11.29 -13.33
CA ASN A 6 -2.49 -11.15 -14.14
C ASN A 6 -3.44 -10.04 -13.69
N ILE A 7 -3.14 -9.34 -12.59
CA ILE A 7 -4.00 -8.28 -12.01
C ILE A 7 -4.37 -7.16 -13.00
N ARG A 8 -3.54 -6.91 -14.01
CA ARG A 8 -3.83 -5.97 -15.11
C ARG A 8 -5.08 -6.31 -15.91
N GLN A 9 -5.57 -7.55 -15.86
CA GLN A 9 -6.80 -7.97 -16.54
C GLN A 9 -8.06 -7.49 -15.82
N TYR A 10 -7.92 -7.05 -14.57
CA TYR A 10 -8.99 -6.58 -13.69
C TYR A 10 -9.10 -5.04 -13.67
N THR A 11 -8.56 -4.39 -14.70
CA THR A 11 -8.64 -2.94 -14.83
C THR A 11 -10.02 -2.52 -15.33
N ILE A 12 -10.56 -1.47 -14.74
CA ILE A 12 -11.82 -0.87 -15.13
C ILE A 12 -11.60 0.55 -15.68
N SER A 13 -12.61 1.06 -16.38
CA SER A 13 -12.72 2.48 -16.67
C SER A 13 -12.77 3.28 -15.36
N HIS A 14 -12.58 4.60 -15.44
CA HIS A 14 -12.76 5.46 -14.27
C HIS A 14 -14.11 5.13 -13.58
N PRO A 15 -14.09 4.77 -12.29
CA PRO A 15 -15.27 4.33 -11.57
C PRO A 15 -16.30 5.45 -11.44
N GLU A 16 -17.55 5.09 -11.15
CA GLU A 16 -18.59 6.08 -10.87
C GLU A 16 -18.34 6.73 -9.51
N GLY A 17 -18.22 8.06 -9.48
CA GLY A 17 -17.99 8.82 -8.25
C GLY A 17 -16.62 9.48 -8.17
N TRP A 18 -16.12 9.64 -6.95
CA TRP A 18 -14.85 10.32 -6.65
C TRP A 18 -13.74 9.31 -6.42
N THR A 19 -12.58 9.56 -7.04
CA THR A 19 -11.34 8.82 -6.82
C THR A 19 -10.25 9.74 -6.29
N ALA A 20 -9.06 9.19 -6.03
CA ALA A 20 -7.87 10.00 -5.74
C ALA A 20 -7.50 11.00 -6.87
N PHE A 21 -7.99 10.78 -8.10
CA PHE A 21 -7.83 11.71 -9.22
C PHE A 21 -9.07 12.57 -9.50
N GLY A 22 -10.01 12.60 -8.57
CA GLY A 22 -11.25 13.37 -8.68
C GLY A 22 -12.37 12.60 -9.36
N ASN A 23 -13.31 13.33 -9.94
CA ASN A 23 -14.36 12.75 -10.78
C ASN A 23 -13.82 12.44 -12.19
N LYS A 24 -14.67 11.85 -13.04
CA LYS A 24 -14.33 11.52 -14.43
C LYS A 24 -13.80 12.72 -15.22
N GLU A 25 -14.38 13.90 -15.06
CA GLU A 25 -13.95 15.12 -15.76
C GLU A 25 -12.55 15.56 -15.32
N ASN A 26 -12.26 15.48 -14.01
CA ASN A 26 -10.93 15.78 -13.48
C ASN A 26 -9.87 14.82 -14.03
N PHE A 27 -10.21 13.53 -14.12
CA PHE A 27 -9.32 12.52 -14.66
C PHE A 27 -9.09 12.70 -16.17
N GLU A 28 -10.15 12.96 -16.95
CA GLU A 28 -10.06 13.20 -18.40
C GLU A 28 -9.31 14.50 -18.73
N ALA A 29 -9.27 15.46 -17.81
CA ALA A 29 -8.48 16.68 -17.94
C ALA A 29 -6.96 16.46 -17.74
N LEU A 30 -6.53 15.31 -17.22
CA LEU A 30 -5.10 15.01 -17.07
C LEU A 30 -4.44 14.87 -18.46
N PRO A 31 -3.12 15.11 -18.58
CA PRO A 31 -2.42 14.84 -19.83
C PRO A 31 -2.60 13.38 -20.27
N PRO A 32 -2.85 13.08 -21.57
CA PRO A 32 -3.05 11.71 -22.05
C PRO A 32 -1.90 10.76 -21.70
N THR A 33 -0.67 11.29 -21.66
CA THR A 33 0.53 10.54 -21.27
C THR A 33 0.54 10.12 -19.81
N HIS A 34 -0.19 10.82 -18.94
CA HIS A 34 -0.36 10.46 -17.53
C HIS A 34 -1.54 9.49 -17.37
N GLN A 35 -2.68 9.75 -18.03
CA GLN A 35 -3.83 8.85 -18.02
C GLN A 35 -3.44 7.43 -18.44
N ALA A 36 -2.59 7.28 -19.46
CA ALA A 36 -2.08 5.99 -19.93
C ALA A 36 -1.23 5.21 -18.90
N GLN A 37 -0.91 5.80 -17.75
CA GLN A 37 -0.16 5.19 -16.66
C GLN A 37 -1.00 4.98 -15.40
N ILE A 38 -2.30 5.31 -15.41
CA ILE A 38 -3.19 5.17 -14.24
C ILE A 38 -4.29 4.19 -14.62
N PHE A 39 -4.34 3.08 -13.89
CA PHE A 39 -5.34 2.03 -14.10
C PHE A 39 -6.10 1.82 -12.80
N PHE A 40 -7.42 2.00 -12.84
CA PHE A 40 -8.31 1.65 -11.74
C PHE A 40 -8.56 0.15 -11.74
N LEU A 41 -8.57 -0.47 -10.57
CA LEU A 41 -8.76 -1.91 -10.40
C LEU A 41 -10.14 -2.21 -9.82
N ASP A 42 -10.75 -3.31 -10.25
CA ASP A 42 -12.06 -3.75 -9.78
C ASP A 42 -12.05 -4.29 -8.34
N GLU A 43 -13.25 -4.63 -7.83
CA GLU A 43 -13.42 -5.20 -6.50
C GLU A 43 -12.72 -6.56 -6.32
N THR A 44 -12.57 -7.34 -7.40
CA THR A 44 -11.86 -8.62 -7.35
C THR A 44 -10.38 -8.40 -7.05
N ALA A 45 -9.77 -7.44 -7.74
CA ALA A 45 -8.40 -7.02 -7.51
C ALA A 45 -8.23 -6.33 -6.15
N ARG A 46 -9.19 -5.53 -5.70
CA ARG A 46 -9.22 -4.97 -4.34
C ARG A 46 -9.16 -6.05 -3.28
N ALA A 47 -10.09 -7.00 -3.30
CA ALA A 47 -10.13 -8.08 -2.31
C ALA A 47 -8.82 -8.90 -2.30
N TYR A 48 -8.25 -9.17 -3.48
CA TYR A 48 -6.96 -9.84 -3.59
C TYR A 48 -5.82 -9.01 -2.96
N LEU A 49 -5.69 -7.72 -3.31
CA LEU A 49 -4.59 -6.87 -2.84
C LEU A 49 -4.64 -6.64 -1.33
N PHE A 50 -5.82 -6.45 -0.73
CA PHE A 50 -5.96 -6.32 0.73
C PHE A 50 -5.62 -7.63 1.45
N SER A 51 -6.06 -8.78 0.92
CA SER A 51 -5.69 -10.10 1.46
C SER A 51 -4.19 -10.39 1.30
N PHE A 52 -3.60 -9.94 0.20
CA PHE A 52 -2.19 -10.10 -0.10
C PHE A 52 -1.30 -9.28 0.84
N THR A 53 -1.62 -8.01 1.04
CA THR A 53 -0.81 -7.06 1.81
C THR A 53 -0.81 -7.31 3.32
N GLY A 54 -1.90 -7.85 3.87
CA GLY A 54 -2.00 -8.23 5.28
C GLY A 54 -1.29 -9.57 5.58
N PRO A 55 -2.02 -10.69 5.67
CA PRO A 55 -1.47 -11.97 6.12
C PRO A 55 -0.41 -12.60 5.20
N SER A 56 -0.37 -12.25 3.91
CA SER A 56 0.46 -12.97 2.92
C SER A 56 1.78 -12.29 2.57
N ALA A 57 1.91 -10.99 2.80
CA ALA A 57 3.11 -10.22 2.46
C ALA A 57 3.74 -9.50 3.66
N ASN A 58 3.07 -9.49 4.83
CA ASN A 58 3.52 -8.83 6.05
C ASN A 58 4.04 -7.39 5.79
N LEU A 59 3.40 -6.65 4.88
CA LEU A 59 3.83 -5.30 4.53
C LEU A 59 3.45 -4.31 5.62
N ILE A 60 2.30 -4.53 6.27
CA ILE A 60 1.83 -3.79 7.44
C ILE A 60 1.65 -4.79 8.59
N THR A 61 2.35 -4.56 9.70
CA THR A 61 2.41 -5.49 10.84
C THR A 61 1.99 -4.87 12.18
N GLY A 62 1.82 -3.54 12.21
CA GLY A 62 1.33 -2.77 13.35
C GLY A 62 0.09 -1.95 13.00
N GLY A 63 -0.26 -1.01 13.89
CA GLY A 63 -1.31 -0.01 13.63
C GLY A 63 -0.79 1.14 12.78
N SER A 64 -1.69 2.02 12.32
CA SER A 64 -1.34 3.09 11.38
C SER A 64 -0.26 4.07 11.87
N TRP A 65 -0.13 4.27 13.19
CA TRP A 65 0.89 5.13 13.80
C TRP A 65 2.29 4.49 13.86
N ASP A 66 2.38 3.17 13.64
CA ASP A 66 3.60 2.37 13.59
C ASP A 66 3.37 1.13 12.68
N PRO A 67 3.28 1.35 11.35
CA PRO A 67 2.83 0.32 10.42
C PRO A 67 3.81 -0.86 10.32
N PHE A 68 5.06 -0.66 10.73
CA PHE A 68 6.16 -1.64 10.61
C PHE A 68 6.63 -2.18 11.98
N ALA A 69 5.76 -2.15 12.99
CA ALA A 69 6.06 -2.47 14.39
C ALA A 69 6.76 -3.82 14.63
N ARG A 70 6.59 -4.82 13.75
CA ARG A 70 7.23 -6.14 13.90
C ARG A 70 8.60 -6.25 13.23
N GLY A 71 9.18 -5.15 12.76
CA GLY A 71 10.49 -5.15 12.12
C GLY A 71 10.50 -5.88 10.77
N ASN A 72 9.38 -5.87 10.05
CA ASN A 72 9.24 -6.50 8.73
C ASN A 72 10.16 -5.87 7.66
N PHE A 73 10.73 -4.69 7.92
CA PHE A 73 11.73 -4.04 7.08
C PHE A 73 12.99 -3.72 7.89
N LYS A 74 14.18 -3.93 7.30
CA LYS A 74 15.46 -3.57 7.95
C LYS A 74 15.61 -2.08 8.15
N THR A 75 15.14 -1.30 7.18
CA THR A 75 15.25 0.15 7.18
C THR A 75 13.86 0.74 7.14
N VAL A 76 13.56 1.62 8.09
CA VAL A 76 12.35 2.43 8.11
C VAL A 76 12.76 3.90 8.15
N GLU A 77 12.21 4.69 7.24
CA GLU A 77 12.41 6.13 7.17
C GLU A 77 11.06 6.83 7.26
N GLU A 78 11.01 7.97 7.95
CA GLU A 78 9.79 8.74 8.14
C GLU A 78 9.88 10.12 7.48
N CYS A 79 8.73 10.62 7.01
CA CYS A 79 8.54 12.00 6.59
C CYS A 79 7.39 12.58 7.41
N GLU A 80 7.69 13.61 8.19
CA GLU A 80 6.71 14.35 9.00
C GLU A 80 6.43 15.74 8.40
N ALA A 81 5.56 16.51 9.05
CA ALA A 81 5.25 17.91 8.73
C ALA A 81 4.59 18.14 7.35
N LEU A 82 3.70 17.23 6.97
CA LEU A 82 2.98 17.31 5.71
C LEU A 82 1.73 18.17 5.83
N ALA A 83 1.89 19.49 5.77
CA ALA A 83 0.80 20.44 6.01
C ALA A 83 -0.10 20.75 4.79
N GLY A 84 0.06 20.02 3.68
CA GLY A 84 -0.66 20.28 2.42
C GLY A 84 -0.37 21.64 1.74
N THR A 85 0.61 22.43 2.22
CA THR A 85 1.04 23.69 1.59
C THR A 85 1.88 23.43 0.34
N GLU A 86 2.13 24.46 -0.47
CA GLU A 86 2.97 24.31 -1.66
C GLU A 86 4.40 23.85 -1.29
N GLU A 87 4.95 24.40 -0.22
CA GLU A 87 6.28 24.04 0.30
C GLU A 87 6.33 22.60 0.80
N SER A 88 5.34 22.16 1.58
CA SER A 88 5.30 20.78 2.07
C SER A 88 5.04 19.79 0.94
N ASN A 89 4.23 20.15 -0.06
CA ASN A 89 4.01 19.37 -1.26
C ASN A 89 5.31 19.23 -2.07
N ALA A 90 6.09 20.29 -2.22
CA ALA A 90 7.40 20.22 -2.89
C ALA A 90 8.40 19.37 -2.11
N ALA A 91 8.43 19.51 -0.78
CA ALA A 91 9.28 18.72 0.10
C ALA A 91 8.93 17.22 0.04
N LEU A 92 7.64 16.88 0.06
CA LEU A 92 7.15 15.50 -0.09
C LEU A 92 7.62 14.89 -1.41
N LYS A 93 7.41 15.58 -2.54
CA LYS A 93 7.84 15.08 -3.85
C LYS A 93 9.35 14.85 -3.90
N LYS A 94 10.13 15.75 -3.29
CA LYS A 94 11.59 15.61 -3.19
C LYS A 94 11.98 14.41 -2.32
N TRP A 95 11.30 14.20 -1.20
CA TRP A 95 11.52 13.06 -0.31
C TRP A 95 11.22 11.73 -1.01
N LEU A 96 10.07 11.64 -1.70
CA LEU A 96 9.69 10.47 -2.51
C LEU A 96 10.67 10.22 -3.66
N TYR A 97 11.11 11.28 -4.36
CA TYR A 97 12.15 11.15 -5.38
C TYR A 97 13.45 10.55 -4.82
N GLY A 98 13.82 10.94 -3.59
CA GLY A 98 15.00 10.45 -2.89
C GLY A 98 14.96 8.97 -2.48
N ARG A 99 13.86 8.23 -2.72
CA ARG A 99 13.78 6.79 -2.42
C ARG A 99 14.57 5.91 -3.40
N GLY A 100 15.03 6.47 -4.53
CA GLY A 100 15.86 5.75 -5.50
C GLY A 100 15.11 4.71 -6.35
N LEU A 101 13.78 4.71 -6.32
CA LEU A 101 12.94 3.84 -7.14
C LEU A 101 12.87 4.36 -8.59
N SER A 102 12.91 3.44 -9.57
CA SER A 102 12.75 3.81 -10.97
C SER A 102 11.37 4.40 -11.24
N PHE A 103 11.30 5.49 -12.00
CA PHE A 103 10.04 6.08 -12.43
C PHE A 103 9.17 5.14 -13.29
N SER A 104 9.77 4.13 -13.91
CA SER A 104 9.04 3.10 -14.66
C SER A 104 8.53 1.96 -13.78
N THR A 105 8.90 1.90 -12.50
CA THR A 105 8.44 0.85 -11.59
C THR A 105 6.92 0.88 -11.49
N SER A 106 6.29 -0.26 -11.75
CA SER A 106 4.85 -0.44 -11.60
C SER A 106 4.54 -0.64 -10.11
N VAL A 107 3.58 0.11 -9.59
CA VAL A 107 3.23 0.14 -8.16
C VAL A 107 1.73 0.05 -7.99
N PHE A 108 1.31 -0.51 -6.86
CA PHE A 108 -0.06 -0.55 -6.40
C PHE A 108 -0.28 0.55 -5.38
N VAL A 109 -1.41 1.24 -5.43
CA VAL A 109 -1.84 2.22 -4.43
C VAL A 109 -3.17 1.73 -3.86
N LEU A 110 -3.21 1.49 -2.55
CA LEU A 110 -4.38 1.04 -1.82
C LEU A 110 -4.72 2.09 -0.77
N SER A 111 -5.95 2.57 -0.75
CA SER A 111 -6.47 3.41 0.32
C SER A 111 -7.55 2.66 1.09
N GLU A 112 -7.55 2.76 2.41
CA GLU A 112 -8.57 2.13 3.26
C GLU A 112 -9.98 2.67 2.94
N ASP A 113 -10.09 3.98 2.67
CA ASP A 113 -11.34 4.67 2.46
C ASP A 113 -11.89 4.43 1.04
N HIS A 114 -12.64 3.33 0.87
CA HIS A 114 -13.59 3.04 -0.22
C HIS A 114 -13.23 3.40 -1.67
N HIS A 115 -11.96 3.63 -1.99
CA HIS A 115 -11.51 3.91 -3.34
C HIS A 115 -11.02 2.63 -4.03
N GLU A 116 -11.26 2.58 -5.33
CA GLU A 116 -10.72 1.55 -6.21
C GLU A 116 -9.18 1.59 -6.14
N PRO A 117 -8.52 0.45 -5.89
CA PRO A 117 -7.07 0.40 -5.91
C PRO A 117 -6.53 0.84 -7.27
N LEU A 118 -5.36 1.44 -7.25
CA LEU A 118 -4.70 1.89 -8.47
C LEU A 118 -3.52 1.01 -8.78
N LEU A 119 -3.39 0.65 -10.04
CA LEU A 119 -2.11 0.24 -10.61
C LEU A 119 -1.54 1.42 -11.38
N THR A 120 -0.34 1.87 -11.03
CA THR A 120 0.29 3.00 -11.68
C THR A 120 1.81 2.87 -11.71
N THR A 121 2.52 3.94 -12.06
CA THR A 121 3.98 4.01 -12.02
C THR A 121 4.45 4.85 -10.84
N TRP A 122 5.66 4.57 -10.34
CA TRP A 122 6.28 5.40 -9.31
C TRP A 122 6.36 6.88 -9.73
N LYS A 123 6.55 7.15 -11.03
CA LYS A 123 6.47 8.51 -11.59
C LYS A 123 5.15 9.20 -11.25
N MET A 124 4.03 8.51 -11.39
CA MET A 124 2.71 9.07 -11.09
C MET A 124 2.53 9.28 -9.60
N VAL A 125 3.01 8.35 -8.76
CA VAL A 125 2.99 8.51 -7.30
C VAL A 125 3.74 9.77 -6.88
N VAL A 126 4.98 9.97 -7.36
CA VAL A 126 5.75 11.19 -7.04
C VAL A 126 5.07 12.43 -7.60
N LYS A 127 4.58 12.40 -8.84
CA LYS A 127 3.99 13.59 -9.47
C LYS A 127 2.71 14.05 -8.80
N TYR A 128 1.86 13.10 -8.41
CA TYR A 128 0.53 13.30 -7.88
C TYR A 128 0.42 13.04 -6.36
N ALA A 129 1.56 12.95 -5.65
CA ALA A 129 1.59 12.69 -4.22
C ALA A 129 0.60 13.53 -3.39
N PRO A 130 0.47 14.86 -3.60
CA PRO A 130 -0.52 15.65 -2.85
C PRO A 130 -1.97 15.20 -3.06
N LEU A 131 -2.32 14.77 -4.27
CA LEU A 131 -3.66 14.25 -4.56
C LEU A 131 -3.88 12.87 -3.95
N LEU A 132 -2.85 12.01 -3.99
CA LEU A 132 -2.92 10.65 -3.45
C LEU A 132 -2.97 10.62 -1.92
N PHE A 133 -2.29 11.55 -1.23
CA PHE A 133 -2.16 11.53 0.24
C PHE A 133 -2.97 12.61 0.96
N PHE A 134 -3.18 13.78 0.35
CA PHE A 134 -3.93 14.89 0.96
C PHE A 134 -5.26 15.20 0.24
N GLY A 135 -5.72 14.28 -0.62
CA GLY A 135 -7.01 14.41 -1.28
C GLY A 135 -8.18 14.54 -0.30
N PHE A 136 -9.35 14.96 -0.80
CA PHE A 136 -10.56 15.23 -0.01
C PHE A 136 -11.08 14.06 0.86
N PHE A 137 -10.56 12.85 0.66
CA PHE A 137 -10.93 11.62 1.36
C PHE A 137 -9.67 10.91 1.89
N GLY A 138 -8.72 11.68 2.43
CA GLY A 138 -7.39 11.23 2.85
C GLY A 138 -7.42 10.25 4.01
N GLY A 139 -7.70 8.99 3.71
CA GLY A 139 -7.47 7.85 4.59
C GLY A 139 -6.05 7.32 4.50
N ASP A 140 -5.79 6.28 5.27
CA ASP A 140 -4.51 5.58 5.25
C ASP A 140 -4.25 4.98 3.88
N THR A 141 -3.07 5.25 3.34
CA THR A 141 -2.73 4.90 1.96
C THR A 141 -1.41 4.15 1.90
N MET A 142 -1.44 2.96 1.32
CA MET A 142 -0.30 2.09 1.13
C MET A 142 0.12 2.08 -0.35
N VAL A 143 1.43 2.12 -0.60
CA VAL A 143 2.03 1.98 -1.92
C VAL A 143 3.15 0.94 -1.87
N PHE A 144 3.13 -0.02 -2.79
CA PHE A 144 4.16 -1.06 -2.90
C PHE A 144 4.28 -1.56 -4.35
N ASP A 145 5.33 -2.30 -4.66
CA ASP A 145 5.47 -3.01 -5.94
C ASP A 145 5.39 -4.53 -5.80
N SER A 146 5.43 -5.24 -6.91
CA SER A 146 5.36 -6.70 -6.91
C SER A 146 6.55 -7.40 -6.26
N THR A 147 7.65 -6.70 -5.96
CA THR A 147 8.83 -7.29 -5.30
C THR A 147 8.61 -7.49 -3.81
N GLN A 148 7.67 -6.74 -3.20
CA GLN A 148 7.42 -6.71 -1.75
C GLN A 148 8.66 -6.34 -0.91
N ASN A 149 9.74 -5.84 -1.54
CA ASN A 149 10.96 -5.49 -0.84
C ASN A 149 10.85 -4.14 -0.11
N TRP A 150 9.82 -3.35 -0.42
CA TRP A 150 9.56 -2.06 0.21
C TRP A 150 8.06 -1.80 0.30
N CYS A 151 7.68 -0.92 1.22
CA CYS A 151 6.33 -0.43 1.41
C CYS A 151 6.39 1.04 1.81
N LEU A 152 5.60 1.88 1.15
CA LEU A 152 5.32 3.23 1.57
C LEU A 152 3.93 3.25 2.20
N PHE A 153 3.82 3.77 3.41
CA PHE A 153 2.55 3.89 4.12
C PHE A 153 2.34 5.34 4.54
N TYR A 154 1.21 5.91 4.14
CA TYR A 154 0.72 7.20 4.58
C TYR A 154 -0.32 6.98 5.67
N PHE A 155 -0.07 7.59 6.82
CA PHE A 155 -1.01 7.69 7.92
C PHE A 155 -1.69 9.06 7.84
N HIS A 156 -3.02 9.08 7.87
CA HIS A 156 -3.85 10.28 7.68
C HIS A 156 -3.55 11.44 8.65
N GLU A 157 -2.80 11.21 9.72
CA GLU A 157 -2.23 12.26 10.58
C GLU A 157 -0.93 12.88 10.00
N ASN A 158 -0.81 13.01 8.67
CA ASN A 158 0.28 13.71 7.99
C ASN A 158 1.68 13.09 8.20
N ARG A 159 1.75 11.77 8.30
CA ARG A 159 3.01 11.01 8.43
C ARG A 159 3.14 10.01 7.30
N LEU A 160 4.31 9.96 6.66
CA LEU A 160 4.67 8.87 5.74
C LEU A 160 5.79 8.03 6.34
N PHE A 161 5.66 6.72 6.20
CA PHE A 161 6.65 5.72 6.54
C PHE A 161 7.11 5.03 5.27
N PHE A 162 8.41 4.82 5.11
CA PHE A 162 8.98 4.05 4.03
C PHE A 162 9.84 2.93 4.60
N GLY A 163 9.30 1.71 4.55
CA GLY A 163 10.00 0.49 4.88
C GLY A 163 10.68 -0.08 3.64
N ARG A 164 11.93 -0.52 3.77
CA ARG A 164 12.66 -1.21 2.69
C ARG A 164 13.59 -2.29 3.24
N ASP A 165 14.04 -3.13 2.31
CA ASP A 165 14.81 -4.34 2.60
C ASP A 165 13.97 -5.29 3.46
N SER A 166 12.90 -5.80 2.86
CA SER A 166 11.94 -6.69 3.51
C SER A 166 12.65 -7.89 4.12
N GLN A 167 12.30 -8.20 5.36
CA GLN A 167 12.76 -9.38 6.08
C GLN A 167 11.78 -10.54 5.95
N TYR A 168 10.64 -10.34 5.27
CA TYR A 168 9.62 -11.36 5.15
C TYR A 168 10.12 -12.55 4.33
N ASN A 169 10.16 -13.73 4.97
CA ASN A 169 10.44 -15.00 4.33
C ASN A 169 9.19 -15.90 4.43
N PRO A 170 8.45 -16.11 3.31
CA PRO A 170 7.24 -16.94 3.32
C PRO A 170 7.47 -18.35 3.87
N ALA A 171 8.64 -18.94 3.57
CA ALA A 171 8.98 -20.29 4.01
C ALA A 171 9.14 -20.39 5.53
N GLU A 172 9.63 -19.34 6.19
CA GLU A 172 9.72 -19.29 7.65
C GLU A 172 8.33 -19.17 8.29
N THR A 173 7.45 -18.37 7.69
CA THR A 173 6.08 -18.18 8.20
C THR A 173 5.25 -19.46 8.10
N ASP A 174 5.38 -20.19 6.99
CA ASP A 174 4.72 -21.50 6.82
C ASP A 174 5.22 -22.51 7.86
N ALA A 175 6.53 -22.54 8.13
CA ALA A 175 7.12 -23.41 9.14
C ALA A 175 6.67 -23.05 10.56
N GLU A 176 6.57 -21.76 10.89
CA GLU A 176 6.02 -21.30 12.17
C GLU A 176 4.54 -21.67 12.35
N MET A 177 3.74 -21.52 11.29
CA MET A 177 2.32 -21.89 11.29
C MET A 177 2.11 -23.40 11.44
N GLU A 178 2.94 -24.22 10.77
CA GLU A 178 2.93 -25.67 10.93
C GLU A 178 3.32 -26.07 12.37
N ALA A 179 4.40 -25.49 12.91
CA ALA A 179 4.82 -25.70 14.29
C ALA A 179 3.74 -25.29 15.30
N LEU A 180 3.03 -24.18 15.05
CA LEU A 180 1.90 -23.73 15.87
C LEU A 180 0.74 -24.73 15.80
N ASN A 181 0.39 -25.22 14.61
CA ASN A 181 -0.66 -26.21 14.41
C ASN A 181 -0.33 -27.54 15.07
N GLU A 182 0.91 -28.00 14.99
CA GLU A 182 1.37 -29.18 15.73
C GLU A 182 1.29 -28.97 17.24
N ARG A 183 1.67 -27.79 17.73
CA ARG A 183 1.57 -27.45 19.16
C ARG A 183 0.13 -27.46 19.65
N LYS A 184 -0.81 -26.93 18.87
CA LYS A 184 -2.26 -26.99 19.14
C LYS A 184 -2.78 -28.43 19.19
N LYS A 185 -2.35 -29.28 18.25
CA LYS A 185 -2.70 -30.73 18.27
C LYS A 185 -2.14 -31.43 19.50
N LYS A 186 -0.93 -31.07 19.92
CA LYS A 186 -0.22 -31.69 21.06
C LYS A 186 -0.73 -31.20 22.42
N TYR A 187 -1.25 -29.97 22.50
CA TYR A 187 -1.66 -29.33 23.75
C TYR A 187 -3.04 -28.64 23.65
N PRO A 188 -4.12 -29.38 23.31
CA PRO A 188 -5.45 -28.81 23.08
C PRO A 188 -6.07 -28.13 24.32
N GLN A 189 -5.58 -28.44 25.52
CA GLN A 189 -6.06 -27.90 26.79
C GLN A 189 -5.57 -26.49 27.12
N PHE A 190 -4.56 -25.98 26.42
CA PHE A 190 -4.06 -24.61 26.64
C PHE A 190 -4.77 -23.64 25.70
N ARG A 191 -5.56 -22.71 26.27
CA ARG A 191 -5.97 -21.49 25.55
C ARG A 191 -4.72 -20.64 25.34
N HIS A 192 -4.26 -20.53 24.10
CA HIS A 192 -3.09 -19.72 23.79
C HIS A 192 -3.45 -18.22 23.88
N PRO A 193 -2.69 -17.40 24.64
CA PRO A 193 -3.09 -16.05 25.05
C PRO A 193 -3.07 -14.97 23.96
N TYR A 194 -2.79 -15.31 22.69
CA TYR A 194 -2.61 -14.33 21.62
C TYR A 194 -3.86 -14.10 20.74
N LEU A 195 -5.05 -14.57 21.16
CA LEU A 195 -6.28 -14.43 20.37
C LEU A 195 -7.53 -14.06 21.19
N ASP A 196 -7.38 -13.36 22.31
CA ASP A 196 -8.51 -12.64 22.91
C ASP A 196 -8.37 -11.15 22.55
N GLY A 197 -8.70 -10.85 21.30
CA GLY A 197 -8.81 -9.50 20.73
C GLY A 197 -9.79 -9.58 19.56
N GLY A 198 -11.06 -9.77 19.89
CA GLY A 198 -12.18 -9.65 18.94
C GLY A 198 -12.56 -8.21 18.67
#